data_AF-A0A7G2TG47-F1
#
_entry.id   AF-A0A7G2TG47-F1
#
_cell.length_a   1.000
_cell.length_b   1.000
_cell.length_c   1.000
_cell.angle_alpha   90.00
_cell.angle_beta   90.00
_cell.angle_gamma   90.00
#
_symmetry.space_group_name_H-M   'P 1'
#
loop_
_entity.id
_entity.type
_entity.pdbx_description
1 polymer ?
#
loop_
_entity_poly.entity_id
_entity_poly.type
_entity_poly.pdbx_seq_one_letter_code
_entity_poly.pdbx_strand_id
1 'polypeptide(L)'
;MFIQTESTPNPATLKFLPGQAVLGAGTADFPNADGADASPLARRLFSVTGVTGVFLGSDFVTVTKDDGADWDHVKPAVLGAIMEHFQSGDPVMAGEGGSSGHAAFDGEDKEIVGQIKELLDSRVRPAVAQDGGDITFHGFERGVVYLHMQGACAGCPSSTLTLKMGIENLLRHYIPEVTEVRPVA
;
A
#
# COMPACT_ATOMS: atom_id res chain seq x y z
N MET A 1 -14.73 -20.08 -2.29
CA MET A 1 -13.60 -19.15 -2.10
C MET A 1 -13.23 -19.16 -0.62
N PHE A 2 -11.95 -19.29 -0.28
CA PHE A 2 -11.46 -19.24 1.10
C PHE A 2 -10.48 -18.07 1.23
N ILE A 3 -10.78 -17.13 2.13
CA ILE A 3 -9.98 -15.92 2.31
C ILE A 3 -9.17 -16.07 3.60
N GLN A 4 -7.86 -15.99 3.52
CA GLN A 4 -6.97 -15.94 4.68
C GLN A 4 -6.83 -14.51 5.18
N THR A 5 -6.58 -14.32 6.48
CA THR A 5 -6.34 -13.00 7.07
C THR A 5 -5.00 -13.01 7.80
N GLU A 6 -4.21 -11.97 7.61
CA GLU A 6 -2.92 -11.76 8.26
C GLU A 6 -2.90 -10.41 8.98
N SER A 7 -2.36 -10.39 10.20
CA SER A 7 -2.11 -9.15 10.92
C SER A 7 -1.00 -8.35 10.26
N THR A 8 -1.12 -7.03 10.28
CA THR A 8 -0.06 -6.12 9.81
C THR A 8 0.62 -5.44 11.00
N PRO A 9 1.79 -4.79 10.80
CA PRO A 9 2.40 -3.96 11.84
C PRO A 9 1.52 -2.78 12.30
N ASN A 10 0.50 -2.40 11.53
CA ASN A 10 -0.47 -1.39 11.89
C ASN A 10 -1.73 -2.05 12.48
N PRO A 11 -2.06 -1.85 13.77
CA PRO A 11 -3.19 -2.54 14.42
C PRO A 11 -4.57 -2.12 13.86
N ALA A 12 -4.66 -0.94 13.23
CA ALA A 12 -5.87 -0.49 12.55
C ALA A 12 -6.05 -1.13 11.17
N THR A 13 -5.10 -1.95 10.72
CA THR A 13 -5.06 -2.47 9.35
C THR A 13 -4.90 -3.99 9.32
N LEU A 14 -5.73 -4.65 8.51
CA LEU A 14 -5.71 -6.11 8.34
C LEU A 14 -5.56 -6.47 6.86
N LYS A 15 -4.72 -7.46 6.59
CA LYS A 15 -4.48 -8.00 5.25
C LYS A 15 -5.37 -9.21 5.00
N PHE A 16 -6.01 -9.24 3.84
CA PHE A 16 -6.89 -10.30 3.37
C PHE A 16 -6.29 -10.90 2.10
N LEU A 17 -6.17 -12.23 2.05
CA LEU A 17 -5.64 -12.97 0.92
C LEU A 17 -6.75 -13.80 0.28
N PRO A 18 -7.34 -13.33 -0.84
CA PRO A 18 -8.40 -14.00 -1.58
C PRO A 18 -8.06 -15.40 -2.11
N GLY A 19 -6.77 -15.74 -2.18
CA GLY A 19 -6.27 -16.96 -2.83
C GLY A 19 -6.25 -16.89 -4.36
N GLN A 20 -6.38 -15.68 -4.92
CA GLN A 20 -6.31 -15.38 -6.34
C GLN A 20 -5.77 -13.96 -6.56
N ALA A 21 -5.43 -13.62 -7.80
CA ALA A 21 -4.97 -12.27 -8.15
C ALA A 21 -6.06 -11.22 -7.83
N VAL A 22 -5.63 -10.08 -7.29
CA VAL A 22 -6.46 -8.90 -7.04
C VAL A 22 -6.26 -7.91 -8.18
N LEU A 23 -5.15 -7.18 -8.20
CA LEU A 23 -4.76 -6.38 -9.37
C LEU A 23 -3.92 -7.17 -10.38
N GLY A 24 -3.27 -8.26 -9.96
CA GLY A 24 -2.33 -9.04 -10.77
C GLY A 24 -0.96 -8.36 -10.94
N ALA A 25 -0.93 -7.05 -11.17
CA ALA A 25 0.28 -6.24 -11.21
C ALA A 25 0.02 -4.82 -10.68
N GLY A 26 1.05 -4.22 -10.08
CA GLY A 26 0.97 -2.89 -9.48
C GLY A 26 0.11 -2.86 -8.21
N THR A 27 -0.22 -1.66 -7.79
CA THR A 27 -0.95 -1.38 -6.55
C THR A 27 -1.96 -0.24 -6.78
N ALA A 28 -2.99 -0.20 -5.96
CA ALA A 28 -3.96 0.90 -5.93
C ALA A 28 -4.30 1.23 -4.48
N ASP A 29 -4.18 2.51 -4.12
CA ASP A 29 -4.37 3.01 -2.77
C ASP A 29 -5.60 3.91 -2.72
N PHE A 30 -6.51 3.61 -1.79
CA PHE A 30 -7.72 4.39 -1.52
C PHE A 30 -7.68 4.76 -0.03
N PRO A 31 -7.03 5.88 0.34
CA PRO A 31 -6.88 6.29 1.74
C PRO A 31 -8.20 6.75 2.37
N ASN A 32 -9.24 6.96 1.56
CA ASN A 32 -10.61 7.25 1.95
C ASN A 32 -11.57 6.85 0.82
N ALA A 33 -12.87 7.05 1.02
CA ALA A 33 -13.90 6.67 0.04
C ALA A 33 -13.89 7.55 -1.22
N ASP A 34 -13.22 8.71 -1.21
CA ASP A 34 -13.11 9.56 -2.38
C ASP A 34 -12.22 8.86 -3.42
N GLY A 35 -12.75 8.65 -4.62
CA GLY A 35 -12.07 7.90 -5.68
C GLY A 35 -12.33 6.40 -5.68
N ALA A 36 -13.09 5.86 -4.72
CA ALA A 36 -13.49 4.45 -4.71
C ALA A 36 -14.31 4.02 -5.94
N ASP A 37 -14.93 4.97 -6.67
CA ASP A 37 -15.63 4.70 -7.93
C ASP A 37 -14.73 4.10 -9.01
N ALA A 38 -13.41 4.29 -8.92
CA ALA A 38 -12.45 3.65 -9.80
C ALA A 38 -12.31 2.13 -9.55
N SER A 39 -12.86 1.60 -8.45
CA SER A 39 -12.78 0.19 -8.06
C SER A 39 -14.11 -0.32 -7.51
N PRO A 40 -14.83 -1.19 -8.26
CA PRO A 40 -16.02 -1.86 -7.73
C PRO A 40 -15.77 -2.63 -6.42
N LEU A 41 -14.55 -3.18 -6.26
CA LEU A 41 -14.12 -3.80 -5.00
C LEU A 41 -13.99 -2.78 -3.88
N ALA A 42 -13.25 -1.68 -4.09
CA ALA A 42 -13.06 -0.65 -3.07
C ALA A 42 -14.40 -0.04 -2.65
N ARG A 43 -15.28 0.28 -3.60
CA ARG A 43 -16.63 0.80 -3.29
C ARG A 43 -17.43 -0.15 -2.39
N ARG A 44 -17.38 -1.46 -2.67
CA ARG A 44 -18.06 -2.47 -1.85
C ARG A 44 -17.45 -2.55 -0.44
N LEU A 45 -16.13 -2.43 -0.33
CA LEU A 45 -15.42 -2.42 0.96
C LEU A 45 -15.73 -1.17 1.79
N PHE A 46 -15.75 0.01 1.19
CA PHE A 46 -16.15 1.25 1.86
C PHE A 46 -17.62 1.28 2.29
N SER A 47 -18.46 0.41 1.73
CA SER A 47 -19.85 0.24 2.18
C SER A 47 -19.95 -0.53 3.51
N VAL A 48 -18.87 -1.16 3.97
CA VAL A 48 -18.80 -1.81 5.28
C VAL A 48 -18.58 -0.76 6.36
N THR A 49 -19.51 -0.69 7.32
CA THR A 49 -19.40 0.22 8.47
C THR A 49 -18.08 -0.02 9.20
N GLY A 50 -17.32 1.07 9.37
CA GLY A 50 -16.06 1.10 10.09
C GLY A 50 -14.82 0.94 9.23
N VAL A 51 -14.96 0.82 7.91
CA VAL A 51 -13.84 0.87 6.95
C VAL A 51 -13.52 2.31 6.58
N THR A 52 -12.25 2.70 6.73
CA THR A 52 -11.75 4.05 6.45
C THR A 52 -10.72 4.10 5.33
N GLY A 53 -10.04 2.99 5.04
CA GLY A 53 -9.06 2.88 3.96
C GLY A 53 -9.06 1.51 3.31
N VAL A 54 -8.75 1.48 2.02
CA VAL A 54 -8.63 0.26 1.23
C VAL A 54 -7.38 0.35 0.38
N PHE A 55 -6.56 -0.69 0.41
CA PHE A 55 -5.40 -0.81 -0.45
C PHE A 55 -5.44 -2.15 -1.18
N LEU A 56 -5.20 -2.12 -2.49
CA LEU A 56 -5.24 -3.28 -3.37
C LEU A 56 -3.82 -3.59 -3.82
N GLY A 57 -3.33 -4.75 -3.43
CA GLY A 57 -2.05 -5.30 -3.90
C GLY A 57 -2.22 -6.19 -5.13
N SER A 58 -1.14 -6.89 -5.50
CA SER A 58 -1.15 -7.87 -6.59
C SER A 58 -2.14 -9.01 -6.35
N ASP A 59 -2.18 -9.54 -5.14
CA ASP A 59 -2.87 -10.77 -4.72
C ASP A 59 -3.48 -10.67 -3.32
N PHE A 60 -3.49 -9.47 -2.73
CA PHE A 60 -4.07 -9.21 -1.43
C PHE A 60 -4.87 -7.89 -1.41
N VAL A 61 -5.75 -7.79 -0.43
CA VAL A 61 -6.51 -6.59 -0.10
C VAL A 61 -6.14 -6.21 1.33
N THR A 62 -5.81 -4.97 1.56
CA THR A 62 -5.58 -4.43 2.90
C THR A 62 -6.72 -3.47 3.23
N VAL A 63 -7.30 -3.61 4.42
CA VAL A 63 -8.38 -2.74 4.89
C VAL A 63 -7.95 -2.08 6.18
N THR A 64 -8.12 -0.76 6.25
CA THR A 64 -7.96 0.04 7.46
C THR A 64 -9.32 0.34 8.04
N LYS A 65 -9.47 0.11 9.35
CA LYS A 65 -10.68 0.42 10.10
C LYS A 65 -10.55 1.75 10.85
N ASP A 66 -11.67 2.33 11.27
CA ASP A 66 -11.65 3.45 12.20
C ASP A 66 -11.18 3.02 13.61
N ASP A 67 -10.79 4.01 14.42
CA ASP A 67 -10.26 3.80 15.78
C ASP A 67 -11.32 3.26 16.77
N GLY A 68 -12.60 3.56 16.53
CA GLY A 68 -13.72 3.12 17.38
C GLY A 68 -14.27 1.73 17.02
N ALA A 69 -13.91 1.20 15.86
CA ALA A 69 -14.38 -0.10 15.37
C ALA A 69 -13.54 -1.26 15.93
N ASP A 70 -14.18 -2.43 16.07
CA ASP A 70 -13.53 -3.68 16.48
C ASP A 70 -13.41 -4.63 15.28
N TRP A 71 -12.24 -5.26 15.12
CA TRP A 71 -12.02 -6.25 14.07
C TRP A 71 -12.95 -7.44 14.17
N ASP A 72 -13.41 -7.83 15.35
CA ASP A 72 -14.38 -8.92 15.52
C ASP A 72 -15.72 -8.63 14.83
N HIS A 73 -16.07 -7.35 14.67
CA HIS A 73 -17.28 -6.92 13.95
C HIS A 73 -17.01 -6.57 12.48
N VAL A 74 -15.89 -5.90 12.20
CA VAL A 74 -15.56 -5.44 10.84
C VAL A 74 -15.13 -6.61 9.95
N LYS A 75 -14.32 -7.54 10.47
CA LYS A 75 -13.73 -8.64 9.69
C LYS A 75 -14.77 -9.54 9.03
N PRO A 76 -15.84 -10.03 9.71
CA PRO A 76 -16.88 -10.82 9.04
C PRO A 76 -17.55 -10.10 7.87
N ALA A 77 -17.81 -8.79 8.01
CA ALA A 77 -18.45 -7.99 6.96
C ALA A 77 -17.51 -7.75 5.76
N VAL A 78 -16.22 -7.47 6.03
CA VAL A 78 -15.20 -7.35 4.97
C VAL A 78 -15.01 -8.67 4.21
N LEU A 79 -14.95 -9.81 4.92
CA LEU A 79 -14.88 -11.12 4.29
C LEU A 79 -16.08 -11.36 3.36
N GLY A 80 -17.29 -11.03 3.82
CA GLY A 80 -18.50 -11.08 3.00
C GLY A 80 -18.41 -10.21 1.75
N ALA A 81 -17.97 -8.95 1.90
CA ALA A 81 -17.83 -8.02 0.78
C ALA A 81 -16.82 -8.49 -0.28
N ILE A 82 -15.66 -9.02 0.14
CA ILE A 82 -14.66 -9.59 -0.79
C ILE A 82 -15.24 -10.82 -1.49
N MET A 83 -15.86 -11.75 -0.73
CA MET A 83 -16.46 -12.95 -1.31
C MET A 83 -17.55 -12.62 -2.33
N GLU A 84 -18.40 -11.64 -2.04
CA GLU A 84 -19.46 -11.18 -2.93
C GLU A 84 -18.88 -10.57 -4.21
N HIS A 85 -17.86 -9.71 -4.10
CA HIS A 85 -17.22 -9.11 -5.27
C HIS A 85 -16.67 -10.18 -6.21
N PHE A 86 -15.85 -11.10 -5.73
CA PHE A 86 -15.26 -12.13 -6.59
C PHE A 86 -16.29 -13.14 -7.13
N GLN A 87 -17.44 -13.31 -6.47
CA GLN A 87 -18.54 -14.13 -6.99
C GLN A 87 -19.39 -13.39 -8.04
N SER A 88 -19.46 -12.06 -7.98
CA SER A 88 -20.21 -11.25 -8.95
C SER A 88 -19.58 -11.27 -10.35
N GLY A 89 -18.27 -11.46 -10.44
CA GLY A 89 -17.51 -11.36 -11.69
C GLY A 89 -17.23 -9.94 -12.13
N ASP A 90 -17.59 -8.93 -11.32
CA ASP A 90 -17.21 -7.54 -11.56
C ASP A 90 -15.67 -7.39 -11.58
N PRO A 91 -15.12 -6.46 -12.39
CA PRO A 91 -13.69 -6.21 -12.37
C PRO A 91 -13.27 -5.52 -11.07
N VAL A 92 -12.04 -5.79 -10.61
CA VAL A 92 -11.47 -5.15 -9.42
C VAL A 92 -11.31 -3.65 -9.61
N MET A 93 -10.95 -3.21 -10.82
CA MET A 93 -10.85 -1.80 -11.23
C MET A 93 -11.79 -1.52 -12.40
N ALA A 94 -12.48 -0.38 -12.39
CA ALA A 94 -13.39 0.04 -13.46
C ALA A 94 -12.67 0.50 -14.76
N GLY A 95 -11.34 0.62 -14.73
CA GLY A 95 -10.49 0.96 -15.87
C GLY A 95 -9.06 0.42 -15.70
N GLU A 96 -8.14 0.83 -16.58
CA GLU A 96 -6.70 0.50 -16.47
C GLU A 96 -6.07 1.33 -15.34
N GLY A 97 -6.28 0.89 -14.09
CA GLY A 97 -5.93 1.67 -12.90
C GLY A 97 -5.10 0.90 -11.91
N GLY A 98 -3.87 0.54 -12.28
CA GLY A 98 -2.80 0.24 -11.32
C GLY A 98 -1.70 1.28 -11.52
N SER A 99 -1.39 2.07 -10.48
CA SER A 99 -0.22 2.95 -10.53
C SER A 99 1.01 2.08 -10.29
N SER A 100 1.77 1.79 -11.34
CA SER A 100 2.83 0.79 -11.26
C SER A 100 4.23 1.37 -11.04
N GLY A 101 4.41 2.64 -10.67
CA GLY A 101 5.79 3.13 -10.65
C GLY A 101 6.06 4.45 -9.97
N HIS A 102 7.21 4.45 -9.29
CA HIS A 102 8.03 5.58 -8.90
C HIS A 102 7.87 6.79 -9.85
N ALA A 103 7.67 7.99 -9.30
CA ALA A 103 7.55 9.23 -10.07
C ALA A 103 8.71 9.40 -11.07
N ALA A 104 8.41 9.84 -12.29
CA ALA A 104 9.43 10.13 -13.29
C ALA A 104 10.39 11.22 -12.77
N PHE A 105 11.67 11.10 -13.10
CA PHE A 105 12.70 12.06 -12.70
C PHE A 105 13.71 12.21 -13.84
N ASP A 106 13.92 13.44 -14.28
CA ASP A 106 14.78 13.82 -15.40
C ASP A 106 15.83 14.90 -15.02
N GLY A 107 15.99 15.18 -13.73
CA GLY A 107 16.98 16.11 -13.20
C GLY A 107 18.42 15.59 -13.19
N GLU A 108 19.34 16.42 -12.69
CA GLU A 108 20.79 16.14 -12.66
C GLU A 108 21.13 14.84 -11.90
N ASP A 109 20.34 14.49 -10.88
CA ASP A 109 20.53 13.29 -10.05
C ASP A 109 19.92 12.00 -10.65
N LYS A 110 19.68 11.95 -11.97
CA LYS A 110 18.96 10.83 -12.62
C LYS A 110 19.58 9.46 -12.33
N GLU A 111 20.90 9.36 -12.29
CA GLU A 111 21.60 8.09 -12.01
C GLU A 111 21.36 7.63 -10.56
N ILE A 112 21.49 8.56 -9.60
CA ILE A 112 21.20 8.32 -8.18
C ILE A 112 19.75 7.89 -8.00
N VAL A 113 18.82 8.60 -8.62
CA VAL A 113 17.39 8.27 -8.56
C VAL A 113 17.10 6.89 -9.17
N GLY A 114 17.81 6.51 -10.24
CA GLY A 114 17.74 5.17 -10.81
C GLY A 114 18.12 4.09 -9.79
N GLN A 115 19.24 4.27 -9.09
CA GLN A 115 19.69 3.35 -8.04
C GLN A 115 18.72 3.29 -6.85
N ILE A 116 18.17 4.44 -6.43
CA ILE A 116 17.15 4.50 -5.37
C ILE A 116 15.96 3.62 -5.77
N LYS A 117 15.40 3.85 -6.96
CA LYS A 117 14.24 3.08 -7.45
C LYS A 117 14.53 1.58 -7.52
N GLU A 118 15.70 1.20 -8.03
CA GLU A 118 16.10 -0.21 -8.11
C GLU A 118 16.20 -0.87 -6.72
N LEU A 119 16.77 -0.18 -5.73
CA LEU A 119 16.84 -0.70 -4.35
C LEU A 119 15.46 -0.80 -3.71
N LEU A 120 14.59 0.20 -3.94
CA LEU A 120 13.21 0.17 -3.46
C LEU A 120 12.47 -1.02 -4.05
N ASP A 121 12.49 -1.20 -5.36
CA ASP A 121 11.81 -2.29 -6.07
C ASP A 121 12.35 -3.67 -5.71
N SER A 122 13.68 -3.84 -5.62
CA SER A 122 14.30 -5.15 -5.42
C SER A 122 14.35 -5.61 -3.96
N ARG A 123 14.32 -4.69 -2.99
CA ARG A 123 14.52 -5.03 -1.57
C ARG A 123 13.46 -4.53 -0.62
N VAL A 124 12.91 -3.34 -0.85
CA VAL A 124 12.00 -2.71 0.12
C VAL A 124 10.55 -3.08 -0.16
N ARG A 125 10.08 -2.85 -1.38
CA ARG A 125 8.69 -3.13 -1.78
C ARG A 125 8.28 -4.58 -1.54
N PRO A 126 9.12 -5.62 -1.76
CA PRO A 126 8.76 -7.00 -1.43
C PRO A 126 8.45 -7.20 0.06
N ALA A 127 9.25 -6.60 0.95
CA ALA A 127 9.02 -6.68 2.39
C ALA A 127 7.78 -5.89 2.81
N VAL A 128 7.58 -4.71 2.24
CA VAL A 128 6.41 -3.87 2.52
C VAL A 128 5.11 -4.52 2.04
N ALA A 129 5.11 -5.21 0.89
CA ALA A 129 3.97 -5.96 0.39
C ALA A 129 3.61 -7.14 1.31
N GLN A 130 4.61 -7.78 1.92
CA GLN A 130 4.36 -8.81 2.95
C GLN A 130 3.61 -8.21 4.14
N ASP A 131 3.99 -6.99 4.57
CA ASP A 131 3.32 -6.25 5.64
C ASP A 131 1.96 -5.63 5.22
N GLY A 132 1.56 -5.76 3.97
CA GLY A 132 0.24 -5.32 3.47
C GLY A 132 0.19 -3.86 3.00
N GLY A 133 1.32 -3.26 2.66
CA GLY A 133 1.40 -1.92 2.07
C GLY A 133 2.15 -1.88 0.75
N ASP A 134 2.48 -0.66 0.32
CA ASP A 134 3.47 -0.40 -0.72
C ASP A 134 4.17 0.94 -0.44
N ILE A 135 5.28 1.18 -1.12
CA ILE A 135 5.94 2.47 -1.13
C ILE A 135 6.27 2.89 -2.55
N THR A 136 6.11 4.17 -2.85
CA THR A 136 6.51 4.72 -4.15
C THR A 136 7.42 5.92 -3.98
N PHE A 137 8.33 6.09 -4.93
CA PHE A 137 9.28 7.21 -4.91
C PHE A 137 8.55 8.46 -5.38
N HIS A 138 8.67 9.53 -4.60
CA HIS A 138 8.11 10.82 -4.92
C HIS A 138 9.17 11.77 -5.50
N GLY A 139 10.34 11.85 -4.87
CA GLY A 139 11.38 12.78 -5.28
C GLY A 139 12.70 12.62 -4.52
N PHE A 140 13.74 13.27 -5.02
CA PHE A 140 15.04 13.34 -4.39
C PHE A 140 15.55 14.78 -4.48
N GLU A 141 15.93 15.36 -3.35
CA GLU A 141 16.44 16.73 -3.30
C GLU A 141 17.45 16.87 -2.16
N ARG A 142 18.67 17.34 -2.47
CA ARG A 142 19.71 17.66 -1.47
C ARG A 142 19.96 16.52 -0.46
N GLY A 143 20.01 15.28 -0.96
CA GLY A 143 20.22 14.08 -0.15
C GLY A 143 18.96 13.54 0.55
N VAL A 144 17.81 14.19 0.41
CA VAL A 144 16.54 13.73 1.02
C VAL A 144 15.72 12.97 0.00
N VAL A 145 15.37 11.72 0.32
CA VAL A 145 14.48 10.87 -0.47
C VAL A 145 13.05 11.01 0.06
N TYR A 146 12.13 11.42 -0.80
CA TYR A 146 10.72 11.56 -0.48
C TYR A 146 9.95 10.34 -0.99
N LEU A 147 9.18 9.70 -0.11
CA LEU A 147 8.42 8.47 -0.42
C LEU A 147 6.95 8.62 -0.05
N HIS A 148 6.07 8.13 -0.93
CA HIS A 148 4.67 7.87 -0.59
C HIS A 148 4.57 6.52 0.10
N MET A 149 3.92 6.50 1.27
CA MET A 149 3.65 5.27 2.04
C MET A 149 2.17 4.91 1.86
N GLN A 150 1.87 3.67 1.50
CA GLN A 150 0.51 3.23 1.14
C GLN A 150 0.08 2.00 1.93
N GLY A 151 -1.24 1.77 2.01
CA GLY A 151 -1.81 0.64 2.76
C GLY A 151 -1.38 0.60 4.23
N ALA A 152 -0.92 -0.55 4.71
CA ALA A 152 -0.54 -0.72 6.12
C ALA A 152 0.59 0.19 6.61
N CYS A 153 1.40 0.74 5.70
CA CYS A 153 2.52 1.63 6.02
C CYS A 153 2.09 3.09 6.25
N ALA A 154 0.85 3.43 5.88
CA ALA A 154 0.28 4.76 6.04
C ALA A 154 -0.45 4.90 7.40
N GLY A 155 -0.54 6.14 7.90
CA GLY A 155 -1.43 6.51 8.99
C GLY A 155 -1.08 6.03 10.41
N CYS A 156 -0.02 5.23 10.59
CA CYS A 156 0.41 4.74 11.91
C CYS A 156 1.83 5.24 12.28
N PRO A 157 1.99 6.11 13.30
CA PRO A 157 3.30 6.68 13.64
C PRO A 157 4.39 5.65 13.94
N SER A 158 4.04 4.53 14.58
CA SER A 158 4.99 3.46 14.90
C SER A 158 5.46 2.73 13.65
N SER A 159 4.54 2.29 12.79
CA SER A 159 4.85 1.58 11.55
C SER A 159 5.66 2.46 10.59
N THR A 160 5.28 3.74 10.45
CA THR A 160 5.99 4.69 9.59
C THR A 160 7.40 4.97 10.11
N LEU A 161 7.61 5.09 11.42
CA LEU A 161 8.94 5.36 11.97
C LEU A 161 9.90 4.19 11.75
N THR A 162 9.49 2.97 12.09
CA THR A 162 10.34 1.78 11.92
C THR A 162 10.69 1.55 10.46
N LEU A 163 9.70 1.67 9.56
CA LEU A 163 9.91 1.51 8.13
C LEU A 163 10.86 2.60 7.58
N LYS A 164 10.63 3.87 7.94
CA LYS A 164 11.51 4.99 7.58
C LYS A 164 12.96 4.70 7.95
N MET A 165 13.22 4.28 9.19
CA MET A 165 14.58 3.98 9.66
C MET A 165 15.21 2.80 8.90
N GLY A 166 14.44 1.76 8.61
CA GLY A 166 14.90 0.61 7.82
C GLY A 166 15.32 1.01 6.41
N ILE A 167 14.47 1.79 5.72
CA ILE A 167 14.74 2.28 4.36
C ILE A 167 15.93 3.24 4.35
N GLU A 168 15.98 4.19 5.29
CA GLU A 168 17.05 5.17 5.37
C GLU A 168 18.42 4.49 5.56
N ASN A 169 18.51 3.51 6.46
CA ASN A 169 19.74 2.75 6.67
C ASN A 169 20.15 1.98 5.42
N LEU A 170 19.20 1.35 4.72
CA LEU A 170 19.47 0.61 3.50
C LEU A 170 19.97 1.53 2.38
N LEU A 171 19.27 2.64 2.14
CA LEU A 171 19.65 3.58 1.08
C LEU A 171 21.00 4.23 1.38
N ARG A 172 21.26 4.67 2.62
CA ARG A 172 22.55 5.22 3.04
C ARG A 172 23.71 4.27 2.87
N HIS A 173 23.47 2.97 3.05
CA HIS A 173 24.52 1.96 2.90
C HIS A 173 24.96 1.79 1.44
N TYR A 174 24.01 1.86 0.50
CA TYR A 174 24.27 1.64 -0.92
C TYR A 174 24.48 2.92 -1.73
N ILE A 175 23.96 4.05 -1.26
CA ILE A 175 23.94 5.35 -1.95
C ILE A 175 24.37 6.43 -0.94
N PRO A 176 25.68 6.75 -0.86
CA PRO A 176 26.24 7.70 0.12
C PRO A 176 25.66 9.12 0.04
N GLU A 177 25.10 9.50 -1.10
CA GLU A 177 24.44 10.78 -1.35
C GLU A 177 23.10 10.90 -0.60
N VAL A 178 22.48 9.78 -0.24
CA VAL A 178 21.26 9.78 0.58
C VAL A 178 21.62 10.09 2.02
N THR A 179 20.97 11.09 2.60
CA THR A 179 21.16 11.53 3.98
C THR A 179 19.90 11.39 4.83
N GLU A 180 18.72 11.33 4.23
CA GLU A 180 17.46 11.24 4.96
C GLU A 180 16.36 10.64 4.08
N VAL A 181 15.42 9.91 4.69
CA VAL A 181 14.16 9.51 4.06
C VAL A 181 13.01 10.26 4.73
N ARG A 182 12.08 10.83 3.95
CA ARG A 182 10.87 11.49 4.48
C ARG A 182 9.61 10.94 3.81
N PRO A 183 8.56 10.63 4.59
CA PRO A 183 7.25 10.39 4.00
C PRO A 183 6.70 11.70 3.44
N VAL A 184 5.96 11.62 2.35
CA VAL A 184 5.09 12.71 1.89
C VAL A 184 3.66 12.43 2.35
N ALA A 185 2.92 13.51 2.63
CA ALA A 185 1.54 13.47 3.09
C ALA A 185 0.56 13.54 1.91
#